data_AF-A0A2E0TLT8-F1
#
_entry.id   AF-A0A2E0TLT8-F1
#
_cell.length_a   1.000
_cell.length_b   1.000
_cell.length_c   1.000
_cell.angle_alpha   90.00
_cell.angle_beta   90.00
_cell.angle_gamma   90.00
#
_symmetry.space_group_name_H-M   'P 1'
#
loop_
_entity.id
_entity.type
_entity.pdbx_description
1 polymer ?
#
loop_
_entity_poly.entity_id
_entity_poly.type
_entity_poly.pdbx_seq_one_letter_code
_entity_poly.pdbx_strand_id
1 'polypeptide(L)'
;MSTDTGPIPGEPDAGRVDGGEQPLPDAGEPPSSDGGEPLPDAAEPPPSDAVHFNLVIRQTEQACSGCGIWFDPQGDPTQRPRLVVRYRDGGEERTLEWQRGLERPLYAYYISNEGTSRAEREDTLLMKRSPQRTGLLFADLSPIPAGAEILEARLHAHIHTHEGLANSDRSSVLTVYEGTREWDFATVDWNHYAAGARWTTPGGDGGGVVREIHAGRDMQDRGFSKASPNAHFDFTAHVTALQAAR
;
A
#
# COMPACT_ATOMS: atom_id res chain seq x y z
N MET A 1 -38.86 -10.52 39.54
CA MET A 1 -38.22 -9.26 39.07
C MET A 1 -38.94 -8.88 37.78
N SER A 2 -39.94 -8.01 37.88
CA SER A 2 -40.72 -7.52 36.75
C SER A 2 -40.05 -6.28 36.17
N THR A 3 -39.74 -6.29 34.87
CA THR A 3 -39.32 -5.10 34.15
C THR A 3 -40.49 -4.53 33.38
N ASP A 4 -40.97 -3.41 33.94
CA ASP A 4 -41.91 -2.46 33.39
C ASP A 4 -41.40 -1.89 32.06
N THR A 5 -42.25 -1.85 31.04
CA THR A 5 -41.93 -1.35 29.69
C THR A 5 -42.75 -0.10 29.45
N GLY A 6 -42.14 1.07 29.69
CA GLY A 6 -42.75 2.37 29.43
C GLY A 6 -42.78 2.72 27.93
N PRO A 7 -43.71 3.58 27.49
CA PRO A 7 -43.91 3.90 26.07
C PRO A 7 -42.88 4.90 25.53
N ILE A 8 -42.51 4.68 24.25
CA ILE A 8 -41.60 5.53 23.45
C ILE A 8 -42.37 6.77 22.94
N PRO A 9 -41.82 7.99 23.09
CA PRO A 9 -42.45 9.21 22.58
C PRO A 9 -42.09 9.51 21.11
N GLY A 10 -43.15 9.72 20.31
CA GLY A 10 -43.33 10.80 19.32
C GLY A 10 -42.29 11.01 18.20
N GLU A 11 -42.65 10.57 16.99
CA GLU A 11 -42.07 11.05 15.72
C GLU A 11 -42.27 12.57 15.52
N PRO A 12 -41.24 13.32 15.08
CA PRO A 12 -41.44 14.67 14.61
C PRO A 12 -41.93 14.74 13.15
N ASP A 13 -42.91 15.62 13.00
CA ASP A 13 -43.67 16.00 11.80
C ASP A 13 -42.79 16.50 10.64
N ALA A 14 -43.03 15.97 9.44
CA ALA A 14 -42.32 16.33 8.22
C ALA A 14 -42.86 17.65 7.66
N GLY A 15 -42.18 18.74 8.00
CA GLY A 15 -42.42 20.08 7.50
C GLY A 15 -42.31 20.18 5.98
N ARG A 16 -43.45 20.54 5.39
CA ARG A 16 -43.74 20.99 4.01
C ARG A 16 -42.68 21.92 3.41
N VAL A 17 -42.20 21.57 2.21
CA VAL A 17 -41.30 22.37 1.37
C VAL A 17 -42.13 23.39 0.58
N ASP A 18 -41.89 24.68 0.82
CA ASP A 18 -42.45 25.78 -0.01
C ASP A 18 -41.51 26.07 -1.18
N GLY A 19 -42.08 26.07 -2.38
CA GLY A 19 -41.39 26.32 -3.64
C GLY A 19 -41.07 27.81 -3.81
N GLY A 20 -39.79 28.14 -3.76
CA GLY A 20 -39.24 29.41 -4.24
C GLY A 20 -38.82 29.26 -5.69
N GLU A 21 -39.54 29.90 -6.59
CA GLU A 21 -39.23 30.04 -8.02
C GLU A 21 -37.92 30.81 -8.18
N GLN A 22 -36.85 30.13 -8.60
CA GLN A 22 -35.56 30.78 -8.89
C GLN A 22 -35.63 31.49 -10.24
N PRO A 23 -35.19 32.76 -10.34
CA PRO A 23 -35.09 33.46 -11.62
C PRO A 23 -34.04 32.80 -12.52
N LEU A 24 -34.39 32.67 -13.80
CA LEU A 24 -33.53 32.21 -14.88
C LEU A 24 -32.24 33.05 -14.91
N PRO A 25 -31.04 32.42 -14.87
CA PRO A 25 -29.80 33.14 -15.07
C PRO A 25 -29.70 33.62 -16.53
N ASP A 26 -29.23 34.86 -16.65
CA ASP A 26 -28.98 35.56 -17.90
C ASP A 26 -28.05 34.76 -18.81
N ALA A 27 -28.36 34.73 -20.11
CA ALA A 27 -27.59 34.03 -21.13
C ALA A 27 -26.30 34.79 -21.40
N GLY A 28 -25.30 34.60 -20.53
CA GLY A 28 -23.95 35.11 -20.70
C GLY A 28 -23.34 34.65 -22.03
N GLU A 29 -22.67 35.58 -22.69
CA GLU A 29 -21.97 35.41 -23.96
C GLU A 29 -21.09 34.15 -24.01
N PRO A 30 -20.98 33.50 -25.20
CA PRO A 30 -20.10 32.36 -25.37
C PRO A 30 -18.65 32.79 -25.08
N PRO A 31 -17.91 32.08 -24.22
CA PRO A 31 -16.51 32.38 -24.00
C PRO A 31 -15.73 32.20 -25.30
N SER A 32 -14.93 33.21 -25.64
CA SER A 32 -13.95 33.17 -26.72
C SER A 32 -13.11 31.90 -26.62
N SER A 33 -13.11 31.12 -27.70
CA SER A 33 -12.22 30.00 -27.94
C SER A 33 -10.81 30.54 -28.22
N ASP A 34 -10.06 30.89 -27.18
CA ASP A 34 -8.68 31.32 -27.32
C ASP A 34 -7.76 30.48 -26.43
N GLY A 35 -6.73 29.91 -27.04
CA GLY A 35 -5.62 29.24 -26.35
C GLY A 35 -5.88 27.82 -25.85
N GLY A 36 -6.04 26.85 -26.76
CA GLY A 36 -5.78 25.45 -26.40
C GLY A 36 -4.32 25.29 -26.00
N GLU A 37 -4.05 25.20 -24.70
CA GLU A 37 -2.74 24.79 -24.19
C GLU A 37 -2.36 23.46 -24.86
N PRO A 38 -1.13 23.32 -25.36
CA PRO A 38 -0.66 22.05 -25.88
C PRO A 38 -0.81 21.01 -24.78
N LEU A 39 -1.55 19.94 -25.08
CA LEU A 39 -1.67 18.78 -24.20
C LEU A 39 -0.26 18.38 -23.76
N PRO A 40 -0.01 18.17 -22.46
CA PRO A 40 1.30 17.73 -21.99
C PRO A 40 1.68 16.49 -22.78
N ASP A 41 2.89 16.51 -23.37
CA ASP A 41 3.44 15.39 -24.13
C ASP A 41 3.21 14.10 -23.34
N ALA A 42 2.60 13.12 -24.01
CA ALA A 42 2.37 11.81 -23.43
C ALA A 42 3.69 11.32 -22.83
N ALA A 43 3.69 11.02 -21.53
CA ALA A 43 4.88 10.59 -20.81
C ALA A 43 5.60 9.50 -21.61
N GLU A 44 6.89 9.74 -21.89
CA GLU A 44 7.73 8.83 -22.64
C GLU A 44 7.69 7.44 -21.97
N PRO A 45 7.48 6.35 -22.74
CA PRO A 45 7.39 5.02 -22.14
C PRO A 45 8.70 4.72 -21.40
N PRO A 46 8.63 4.07 -20.22
CA PRO A 46 9.82 3.79 -19.43
C PRO A 46 10.82 2.95 -20.25
N PRO A 47 12.13 3.12 -20.01
CA PRO A 47 13.15 2.32 -20.70
C PRO A 47 12.91 0.83 -20.44
N SER A 48 13.16 -0.01 -21.46
CA SER A 48 12.94 -1.47 -21.42
C SER A 48 13.70 -2.20 -20.32
N ASP A 49 14.64 -1.52 -19.68
CA ASP A 49 15.58 -2.09 -18.72
C ASP A 49 15.22 -1.72 -17.27
N ALA A 50 14.03 -1.18 -17.03
CA ALA A 50 13.57 -0.81 -15.71
C ALA A 50 13.31 -2.06 -14.85
N VAL A 51 13.85 -2.08 -13.63
CA VAL A 51 13.68 -3.19 -12.69
C VAL A 51 12.89 -2.70 -11.49
N HIS A 52 11.67 -3.22 -11.29
CA HIS A 52 10.79 -2.76 -10.22
C HIS A 52 10.67 -3.79 -9.09
N PHE A 53 10.88 -3.34 -7.86
CA PHE A 53 10.49 -4.05 -6.65
C PHE A 53 9.00 -3.74 -6.38
N ASN A 54 8.12 -4.47 -7.05
CA ASN A 54 6.68 -4.28 -6.98
C ASN A 54 6.03 -5.49 -6.28
N LEU A 55 5.38 -5.27 -5.14
CA LEU A 55 4.79 -6.34 -4.34
C LEU A 55 3.32 -6.11 -4.03
N VAL A 56 2.56 -7.20 -4.05
CA VAL A 56 1.18 -7.28 -3.54
C VAL A 56 1.18 -8.21 -2.33
N ILE A 57 0.74 -7.72 -1.17
CA ILE A 57 0.83 -8.44 0.11
C ILE A 57 -0.58 -8.69 0.65
N ARG A 58 -0.91 -9.96 0.87
CA ARG A 58 -2.22 -10.38 1.37
C ARG A 58 -2.06 -11.24 2.60
N GLN A 59 -2.97 -11.09 3.57
CA GLN A 59 -3.08 -12.05 4.65
C GLN A 59 -3.88 -13.27 4.13
N THR A 60 -3.23 -14.42 3.96
CA THR A 60 -3.87 -15.65 3.45
C THR A 60 -4.42 -16.49 4.59
N GLU A 61 -3.75 -16.48 5.74
CA GLU A 61 -4.22 -17.06 6.99
C GLU A 61 -4.37 -15.97 8.05
N GLN A 62 -5.52 -15.96 8.72
CA GLN A 62 -5.89 -14.94 9.69
C GLN A 62 -6.32 -15.61 10.98
N ALA A 63 -5.68 -15.26 12.11
CA ALA A 63 -5.91 -15.91 13.40
C ALA A 63 -7.31 -15.71 13.98
N CYS A 64 -7.97 -14.59 13.67
CA CYS A 64 -9.33 -14.28 14.13
C CYS A 64 -10.05 -13.38 13.14
N SER A 65 -11.39 -13.36 13.08
CA SER A 65 -12.18 -12.62 12.06
C SER A 65 -11.87 -11.12 11.92
N GLY A 66 -11.31 -10.49 12.96
CA GLY A 66 -10.91 -9.09 12.95
C GLY A 66 -9.40 -8.83 13.04
N CYS A 67 -8.57 -9.86 13.08
CA CYS A 67 -7.12 -9.73 13.24
C CYS A 67 -6.46 -9.31 11.92
N GLY A 68 -5.53 -8.38 11.96
CA GLY A 68 -4.67 -8.01 10.83
C GLY A 68 -3.22 -7.95 11.28
N ILE A 69 -2.32 -7.86 10.31
CA ILE A 69 -0.93 -7.47 10.57
C ILE A 69 -0.76 -6.05 10.03
N TRP A 70 -0.33 -5.16 10.91
CA TRP A 70 -0.23 -3.73 10.62
C TRP A 70 1.19 -3.25 10.82
N PHE A 71 1.80 -2.75 9.75
CA PHE A 71 3.01 -1.95 9.80
C PHE A 71 2.67 -0.49 9.58
N ASP A 72 3.03 0.36 10.53
CA ASP A 72 2.70 1.78 10.53
C ASP A 72 3.85 2.58 11.16
N PRO A 73 4.34 3.66 10.52
CA PRO A 73 5.37 4.52 11.10
C PRO A 73 4.91 5.31 12.33
N GLN A 74 3.61 5.32 12.65
CA GLN A 74 2.97 6.04 13.76
C GLN A 74 3.38 7.52 13.84
N GLY A 75 3.54 8.14 12.66
CA GLY A 75 3.94 9.54 12.50
C GLY A 75 5.44 9.81 12.51
N ASP A 76 6.29 8.81 12.75
CA ASP A 76 7.76 8.94 12.66
C ASP A 76 8.26 8.60 11.24
N PRO A 77 8.73 9.59 10.45
CA PRO A 77 9.22 9.34 9.09
C PRO A 77 10.37 8.34 9.02
N THR A 78 11.16 8.20 10.08
CA THR A 78 12.30 7.26 10.11
C THR A 78 11.85 5.80 10.20
N GLN A 79 10.60 5.57 10.62
CA GLN A 79 9.97 4.25 10.77
C GLN A 79 9.15 3.83 9.55
N ARG A 80 9.09 4.66 8.50
CA ARG A 80 8.43 4.31 7.24
C ARG A 80 9.04 3.04 6.65
N PRO A 81 8.25 2.23 5.92
CA PRO A 81 8.78 1.10 5.18
C PRO A 81 9.99 1.49 4.34
N ARG A 82 11.01 0.64 4.36
CA ARG A 82 12.31 0.96 3.78
C ARG A 82 13.01 -0.27 3.24
N LEU A 83 13.48 -0.20 2.01
CA LEU A 83 14.27 -1.25 1.39
C LEU A 83 15.74 -0.85 1.43
N VAL A 84 16.60 -1.70 1.96
CA VAL A 84 18.05 -1.54 1.94
C VAL A 84 18.63 -2.68 1.10
N VAL A 85 19.36 -2.34 0.04
CA VAL A 85 20.01 -3.32 -0.84
C VAL A 85 21.51 -3.09 -0.80
N ARG A 86 22.25 -4.13 -0.44
CA ARG A 86 23.71 -4.20 -0.55
C ARG A 86 24.06 -5.08 -1.76
N TYR A 87 24.92 -4.58 -2.62
CA TYR A 87 25.34 -5.26 -3.84
C TYR A 87 26.82 -5.05 -4.12
N ARG A 88 27.38 -5.81 -5.05
CA ARG A 88 28.74 -5.67 -5.55
C ARG A 88 28.72 -5.36 -7.05
N ASP A 89 29.43 -4.33 -7.45
CA ASP A 89 29.61 -3.93 -8.85
C ASP A 89 31.09 -3.62 -9.11
N GLY A 90 31.66 -4.18 -10.17
CA GLY A 90 33.10 -4.03 -10.47
C GLY A 90 34.04 -4.47 -9.32
N GLY A 91 33.58 -5.34 -8.42
CA GLY A 91 34.33 -5.76 -7.22
C GLY A 91 34.17 -4.84 -6.00
N GLU A 92 33.46 -3.72 -6.11
CA GLU A 92 33.18 -2.78 -5.01
C GLU A 92 31.81 -3.07 -4.38
N GLU A 93 31.74 -3.12 -3.05
CA GLU A 93 30.46 -3.23 -2.34
C GLU A 93 29.79 -1.87 -2.17
N ARG A 94 28.50 -1.80 -2.48
CA ARG A 94 27.67 -0.59 -2.39
C ARG A 94 26.39 -0.89 -1.63
N THR A 95 25.82 0.13 -1.02
CA THR A 95 24.51 0.06 -0.36
C THR A 95 23.62 1.19 -0.86
N LEU A 96 22.41 0.85 -1.27
CA LEU A 96 21.36 1.80 -1.59
C LEU A 96 20.17 1.59 -0.67
N GLU A 97 19.48 2.69 -0.41
CA GLU A 97 18.30 2.74 0.45
C GLU A 97 17.16 3.40 -0.32
N TRP A 98 15.96 2.81 -0.20
CA TRP A 98 14.71 3.34 -0.71
C TRP A 98 13.72 3.54 0.45
N GLN A 99 13.20 4.76 0.59
CA GLN A 99 12.20 5.13 1.59
C GLN A 99 11.50 6.43 1.13
N ARG A 100 10.19 6.56 1.35
CA ARG A 100 9.46 7.79 0.96
C ARG A 100 10.05 9.02 1.65
N GLY A 101 10.40 10.02 0.86
CA GLY A 101 11.04 11.27 1.32
C GLY A 101 12.56 11.29 1.17
N LEU A 102 13.17 10.19 0.71
CA LEU A 102 14.57 10.17 0.27
C LEU A 102 14.66 10.35 -1.26
N GLU A 103 15.89 10.46 -1.76
CA GLU A 103 16.21 10.50 -3.21
C GLU A 103 15.57 9.34 -3.98
N ARG A 104 15.55 8.16 -3.36
CA ARG A 104 14.96 6.94 -3.90
C ARG A 104 13.70 6.58 -3.11
N PRO A 105 12.50 6.85 -3.64
CA PRO A 105 11.28 6.55 -2.90
C PRO A 105 11.01 5.03 -2.90
N LEU A 106 10.58 4.52 -1.75
CA LEU A 106 9.78 3.31 -1.64
C LEU A 106 8.37 3.77 -1.29
N TYR A 107 7.41 3.48 -2.17
CA TYR A 107 6.00 3.74 -1.90
C TYR A 107 5.40 2.54 -1.19
N ALA A 108 4.79 2.78 -0.02
CA ALA A 108 4.01 1.80 0.71
C ALA A 108 2.58 2.32 0.87
N TYR A 109 1.62 1.44 0.58
CA TYR A 109 0.21 1.78 0.62
C TYR A 109 -0.61 0.54 0.94
N TYR A 110 -1.76 0.67 1.59
CA TYR A 110 -2.77 -0.40 1.55
C TYR A 110 -4.05 0.07 0.90
N ILE A 111 -4.65 -0.81 0.09
CA ILE A 111 -5.98 -0.61 -0.49
C ILE A 111 -6.99 -1.47 0.26
N SER A 112 -8.22 -0.95 0.35
CA SER A 112 -9.32 -1.56 1.11
C SER A 112 -10.57 -1.56 0.23
N ASN A 113 -11.37 -2.62 0.34
CA ASN A 113 -12.70 -2.66 -0.28
C ASN A 113 -13.74 -1.79 0.46
N GLU A 114 -13.33 -1.20 1.59
CA GLU A 114 -14.11 -0.23 2.35
C GLU A 114 -13.52 1.18 2.22
N GLY A 115 -14.36 2.20 2.37
CA GLY A 115 -13.94 3.60 2.34
C GLY A 115 -13.06 3.96 3.53
N THR A 116 -11.74 3.98 3.33
CA THR A 116 -10.77 4.62 4.23
C THR A 116 -10.22 5.87 3.55
N SER A 117 -9.83 6.90 4.31
CA SER A 117 -9.20 8.07 3.70
C SER A 117 -7.83 7.69 3.12
N ARG A 118 -7.35 8.46 2.14
CA ARG A 118 -6.02 8.22 1.55
C ARG A 118 -4.90 8.48 2.57
N ALA A 119 -5.04 9.51 3.39
CA ALA A 119 -4.03 9.89 4.39
C ALA A 119 -3.76 8.76 5.40
N GLU A 120 -4.78 7.98 5.76
CA GLU A 120 -4.66 6.81 6.65
C GLU A 120 -3.99 5.58 6.00
N ARG A 121 -3.65 5.66 4.71
CA ARG A 121 -3.13 4.55 3.92
C ARG A 121 -1.70 4.75 3.43
N GLU A 122 -1.19 5.98 3.43
CA GLU A 122 0.17 6.28 2.98
C GLU A 122 1.23 5.84 3.99
N ASP A 123 2.32 5.25 3.48
CA ASP A 123 3.44 4.70 4.26
C ASP A 123 3.08 3.55 5.21
N THR A 124 1.87 3.02 5.11
CA THR A 124 1.35 2.04 6.05
C THR A 124 0.88 0.78 5.30
N LEU A 125 1.08 -0.37 5.92
CA LEU A 125 0.76 -1.68 5.35
C LEU A 125 -0.11 -2.42 6.36
N LEU A 126 -1.41 -2.35 6.16
CA LEU A 126 -2.38 -3.14 6.91
C LEU A 126 -2.95 -4.24 6.02
N MET A 127 -2.62 -5.48 6.34
CA MET A 127 -3.13 -6.65 5.64
C MET A 127 -4.16 -7.35 6.50
N LYS A 128 -5.32 -7.61 5.88
CA LYS A 128 -6.48 -8.20 6.55
C LYS A 128 -7.36 -8.94 5.54
N ARG A 129 -8.00 -10.04 5.93
CA ARG A 129 -9.01 -10.73 5.08
C ARG A 129 -10.40 -10.14 5.22
N SER A 130 -10.77 -9.63 6.39
CA SER A 130 -12.12 -9.10 6.66
C SER A 130 -12.12 -7.90 7.60
N PRO A 131 -12.49 -6.69 7.12
CA PRO A 131 -12.58 -6.33 5.70
C PRO A 131 -11.26 -6.57 4.98
N GLN A 132 -11.33 -6.78 3.67
CA GLN A 132 -10.15 -7.14 2.91
C GLN A 132 -9.27 -5.91 2.71
N ARG A 133 -8.00 -6.03 3.10
CA ARG A 133 -6.98 -5.02 2.93
C ARG A 133 -5.73 -5.67 2.33
N THR A 134 -5.24 -5.07 1.25
CA THR A 134 -4.05 -5.53 0.53
C THR A 134 -2.96 -4.49 0.66
N GLY A 135 -1.76 -4.89 1.07
CA GLY A 135 -0.58 -4.03 1.05
C GLY A 135 0.04 -4.00 -0.34
N LEU A 136 0.52 -2.83 -0.76
CA LEU A 136 1.23 -2.57 -2.00
C LEU A 136 2.58 -1.93 -1.66
N LEU A 137 3.65 -2.41 -2.28
CA LEU A 137 4.98 -1.82 -2.21
C LEU A 137 5.53 -1.61 -3.62
N PHE A 138 6.19 -0.48 -3.84
CA PHE A 138 6.87 -0.19 -5.10
C PHE A 138 8.16 0.58 -4.86
N ALA A 139 9.25 0.12 -5.48
CA ALA A 139 10.50 0.86 -5.63
C ALA A 139 11.14 0.58 -6.99
N ASP A 140 11.71 1.61 -7.61
CA ASP A 140 12.52 1.47 -8.82
C ASP A 140 13.97 1.07 -8.44
N LEU A 141 14.37 -0.14 -8.82
CA LEU A 141 15.71 -0.68 -8.60
C LEU A 141 16.68 -0.43 -9.76
N SER A 142 16.27 0.28 -10.81
CA SER A 142 17.11 0.64 -11.95
C SER A 142 18.43 1.36 -11.61
N PRO A 143 18.55 2.08 -10.47
CA PRO A 143 19.84 2.62 -10.01
C PRO A 143 20.89 1.56 -9.64
N ILE A 144 20.52 0.29 -9.46
CA ILE A 144 21.48 -0.81 -9.34
C ILE A 144 22.00 -1.13 -10.75
N PRO A 145 23.32 -1.14 -10.99
CA PRO A 145 23.88 -1.49 -12.28
C PRO A 145 23.48 -2.90 -12.73
N ALA A 146 23.20 -3.06 -14.02
CA ALA A 146 22.97 -4.38 -14.61
C ALA A 146 24.20 -5.29 -14.39
N GLY A 147 23.97 -6.54 -14.00
CA GLY A 147 25.05 -7.49 -13.69
C GLY A 147 25.68 -7.34 -12.30
N ALA A 148 25.22 -6.40 -11.47
CA ALA A 148 25.63 -6.31 -10.08
C ALA A 148 25.22 -7.58 -9.30
N GLU A 149 26.10 -8.07 -8.43
CA GLU A 149 25.82 -9.19 -7.54
C GLU A 149 25.07 -8.67 -6.31
N ILE A 150 23.83 -9.11 -6.12
CA ILE A 150 23.05 -8.77 -4.93
C ILE A 150 23.56 -9.58 -3.74
N LEU A 151 24.08 -8.89 -2.73
CA LEU A 151 24.61 -9.51 -1.51
C LEU A 151 23.53 -9.61 -0.44
N GLU A 152 22.64 -8.63 -0.39
CA GLU A 152 21.56 -8.57 0.58
C GLU A 152 20.47 -7.60 0.13
N ALA A 153 19.20 -7.94 0.34
CA ALA A 153 18.09 -7.00 0.26
C ALA A 153 17.16 -7.19 1.48
N ARG A 154 17.03 -6.17 2.32
CA ARG A 154 16.17 -6.20 3.50
C ARG A 154 15.08 -5.14 3.43
N LEU A 155 13.83 -5.56 3.53
CA LEU A 155 12.68 -4.70 3.77
C LEU A 155 12.51 -4.51 5.28
N HIS A 156 12.66 -3.27 5.74
CA HIS A 156 12.40 -2.85 7.10
C HIS A 156 10.99 -2.26 7.20
N ALA A 157 10.28 -2.60 8.28
CA ALA A 157 8.94 -2.09 8.56
C ALA A 157 8.71 -1.99 10.07
N HIS A 158 7.91 -1.02 10.49
CA HIS A 158 7.58 -0.81 11.90
C HIS A 158 6.21 -1.42 12.22
N ILE A 159 6.16 -2.42 13.11
CA ILE A 159 4.91 -3.01 13.59
C ILE A 159 4.16 -1.96 14.41
N HIS A 160 2.90 -1.69 14.08
CA HIS A 160 2.08 -0.75 14.86
C HIS A 160 2.01 -1.22 16.33
N THR A 161 2.48 -0.40 17.26
CA THR A 161 2.73 -0.77 18.67
C THR A 161 1.47 -1.10 19.46
N HIS A 162 0.29 -0.68 19.02
CA HIS A 162 -0.99 -1.08 19.62
C HIS A 162 -1.68 -2.27 18.92
N GLU A 163 -1.68 -2.30 17.59
CA GLU A 163 -2.54 -3.19 16.79
C GLU A 163 -1.78 -4.09 15.79
N GLY A 164 -0.47 -3.94 15.64
CA GLY A 164 0.30 -4.53 14.53
C GLY A 164 0.44 -6.05 14.53
N LEU A 165 0.26 -6.68 15.69
CA LEU A 165 0.09 -8.13 15.84
C LEU A 165 -1.04 -8.36 16.85
N ALA A 166 -2.26 -8.53 16.35
CA ALA A 166 -3.44 -8.71 17.19
C ALA A 166 -3.26 -9.90 18.15
N ASN A 167 -3.60 -9.74 19.43
CA ASN A 167 -3.69 -10.84 20.43
C ASN A 167 -2.47 -11.80 20.51
N SER A 168 -1.25 -11.31 20.29
CA SER A 168 -0.05 -12.15 20.24
C SER A 168 -0.15 -13.27 19.20
N ASP A 169 -0.77 -12.97 18.05
CA ASP A 169 -0.91 -13.86 16.91
C ASP A 169 0.42 -14.52 16.52
N ARG A 170 0.35 -15.84 16.32
CA ARG A 170 1.45 -16.69 15.87
C ARG A 170 1.09 -17.53 14.65
N SER A 171 -0.16 -17.49 14.19
CA SER A 171 -0.71 -18.35 13.13
C SER A 171 -0.99 -17.60 11.84
N SER A 172 -1.09 -16.28 11.84
CA SER A 172 -1.32 -15.55 10.59
C SER A 172 -0.16 -15.70 9.61
N VAL A 173 -0.52 -15.73 8.32
CA VAL A 173 0.42 -15.80 7.21
C VAL A 173 0.13 -14.65 6.26
N LEU A 174 1.16 -13.85 5.98
CA LEU A 174 1.15 -12.92 4.86
C LEU A 174 1.81 -13.61 3.67
N THR A 175 1.09 -13.73 2.56
CA THR A 175 1.69 -14.11 1.29
C THR A 175 2.03 -12.86 0.50
N VAL A 176 3.29 -12.77 0.10
CA VAL A 176 3.85 -11.71 -0.73
C VAL A 176 3.93 -12.24 -2.16
N TYR A 177 3.26 -11.54 -3.07
CA TYR A 177 3.25 -11.82 -4.49
C TYR A 177 4.03 -10.74 -5.23
N GLU A 178 4.63 -11.12 -6.36
CA GLU A 178 5.12 -10.16 -7.33
C GLU A 178 3.95 -9.35 -7.91
N GLY A 179 4.08 -8.04 -7.97
CA GLY A 179 3.08 -7.17 -8.59
C GLY A 179 3.24 -7.18 -10.11
N THR A 180 2.21 -7.63 -10.82
CA THR A 180 2.25 -7.75 -12.29
C THR A 180 1.90 -6.46 -13.03
N ARG A 181 1.46 -5.43 -12.30
CA ARG A 181 1.20 -4.08 -12.82
C ARG A 181 1.86 -3.04 -11.94
N GLU A 182 2.54 -2.10 -12.56
CA GLU A 182 2.88 -0.84 -11.92
C GLU A 182 1.58 -0.09 -11.58
N TRP A 183 1.58 0.57 -10.44
CA TRP A 183 0.42 1.28 -9.92
C TRP A 183 0.81 2.72 -9.60
N ASP A 184 -0.08 3.64 -9.93
CA ASP A 184 0.11 5.05 -9.66
C ASP A 184 -0.22 5.32 -8.19
N PHE A 185 0.82 5.70 -7.44
CA PHE A 185 0.66 6.02 -6.03
C PHE A 185 -0.46 7.02 -5.79
N ALA A 186 -0.66 8.03 -6.64
CA ALA A 186 -1.64 9.09 -6.43
C ALA A 186 -3.10 8.64 -6.60
N THR A 187 -3.36 7.64 -7.44
CA THR A 187 -4.72 7.28 -7.87
C THR A 187 -5.12 5.83 -7.58
N VAL A 188 -4.20 4.99 -7.10
CA VAL A 188 -4.48 3.59 -6.78
C VAL A 188 -5.61 3.43 -5.74
N ASP A 189 -6.55 2.54 -6.04
CA ASP A 189 -7.65 2.14 -5.16
C ASP A 189 -7.94 0.63 -5.28
N TRP A 190 -9.03 0.18 -4.67
CA TRP A 190 -9.43 -1.22 -4.70
C TRP A 190 -9.68 -1.79 -6.10
N ASN A 191 -10.23 -0.98 -7.00
CA ASN A 191 -10.65 -1.36 -8.34
C ASN A 191 -9.68 -0.86 -9.44
N HIS A 192 -8.89 0.17 -9.16
CA HIS A 192 -7.99 0.81 -10.12
C HIS A 192 -6.54 0.81 -9.63
N TYR A 193 -5.60 0.46 -10.52
CA TYR A 193 -4.17 0.60 -10.24
C TYR A 193 -3.63 1.97 -10.65
N ALA A 194 -4.32 2.65 -11.56
CA ALA A 194 -4.04 4.02 -11.99
C ALA A 194 -5.34 4.68 -12.48
N ALA A 195 -5.33 5.99 -12.72
CA ALA A 195 -6.48 6.73 -13.22
C ALA A 195 -7.08 6.09 -14.49
N GLY A 196 -8.33 5.63 -14.40
CA GLY A 196 -9.04 4.99 -15.51
C GLY A 196 -8.58 3.55 -15.85
N ALA A 197 -7.57 3.00 -15.16
CA ALA A 197 -7.03 1.68 -15.43
C ALA A 197 -7.32 0.70 -14.28
N ARG A 198 -8.00 -0.41 -14.61
CA ARG A 198 -8.55 -1.35 -13.62
C ARG A 198 -7.62 -2.53 -13.35
N TRP A 199 -7.60 -2.97 -12.09
CA TRP A 199 -7.07 -4.29 -11.77
C TRP A 199 -7.83 -5.39 -12.50
N THR A 200 -7.16 -6.49 -12.80
CA THR A 200 -7.81 -7.73 -13.25
C THR A 200 -8.53 -8.39 -12.08
N THR A 201 -7.88 -8.39 -10.92
CA THR A 201 -8.39 -8.85 -9.63
C THR A 201 -8.50 -7.66 -8.68
N PRO A 202 -9.72 -7.30 -8.21
CA PRO A 202 -9.86 -6.24 -7.21
C PRO A 202 -8.95 -6.47 -6.01
N GLY A 203 -8.33 -5.40 -5.52
CA GLY A 203 -7.34 -5.48 -4.44
C GLY A 203 -5.93 -5.83 -4.92
N GLY A 204 -5.60 -5.69 -6.20
CA GLY A 204 -4.24 -5.79 -6.73
C GLY A 204 -3.95 -7.08 -7.52
N ASP A 205 -3.24 -6.97 -8.65
CA ASP A 205 -2.86 -8.08 -9.52
C ASP A 205 -1.53 -8.74 -9.07
N GLY A 206 -1.62 -9.79 -8.28
CA GLY A 206 -0.47 -10.60 -7.84
C GLY A 206 -0.12 -11.72 -8.83
N GLY A 207 1.18 -11.89 -9.10
CA GLY A 207 1.77 -12.93 -9.93
C GLY A 207 2.32 -14.09 -9.09
N GLY A 208 3.59 -14.45 -9.31
CA GLY A 208 4.26 -15.51 -8.57
C GLY A 208 4.38 -15.19 -7.07
N VAL A 209 4.33 -16.23 -6.23
CA VAL A 209 4.62 -16.08 -4.80
C VAL A 209 6.11 -15.79 -4.64
N VAL A 210 6.41 -14.66 -4.02
CA VAL A 210 7.77 -14.23 -3.67
C VAL A 210 8.18 -14.82 -2.32
N ARG A 211 7.28 -14.77 -1.34
CA ARG A 211 7.54 -15.22 0.03
C ARG A 211 6.24 -15.38 0.82
N GLU A 212 6.27 -16.23 1.82
CA GLU A 212 5.35 -16.17 2.96
C GLU A 212 6.05 -15.62 4.22
N ILE A 213 5.37 -14.74 4.95
CA ILE A 213 5.78 -14.23 6.26
C ILE A 213 4.80 -14.79 7.29
N HIS A 214 5.30 -15.68 8.12
CA HIS A 214 4.54 -16.36 9.17
C HIS A 214 4.69 -15.59 10.49
N ALA A 215 3.58 -15.20 11.13
CA ALA A 215 3.60 -14.41 12.36
C ALA A 215 4.40 -15.08 13.48
N GLY A 216 4.32 -16.40 13.63
CA GLY A 216 5.12 -17.16 14.58
C GLY A 216 6.60 -17.16 14.21
N ARG A 217 6.96 -17.82 13.10
CA ARG A 217 8.34 -18.08 12.68
C ARG A 217 9.12 -16.82 12.31
N ASP A 218 8.52 -15.94 11.50
CA ASP A 218 9.22 -14.84 10.84
C ASP A 218 9.09 -13.51 11.60
N MET A 219 8.26 -13.45 12.64
CA MET A 219 8.10 -12.27 13.50
C MET A 219 8.36 -12.59 14.98
N GLN A 220 7.46 -13.31 15.65
CA GLN A 220 7.53 -13.51 17.10
C GLN A 220 8.79 -14.27 17.54
N ASP A 221 9.16 -15.35 16.84
CA ASP A 221 10.34 -16.16 17.18
C ASP A 221 11.66 -15.44 16.90
N ARG A 222 11.62 -14.41 16.04
CA ARG A 222 12.73 -13.49 15.79
C ARG A 222 12.74 -12.29 16.75
N GLY A 223 11.81 -12.26 17.71
CA GLY A 223 11.70 -11.21 18.71
C GLY A 223 10.97 -9.94 18.23
N PHE A 224 10.38 -9.94 17.04
CA PHE A 224 9.58 -8.81 16.58
C PHE A 224 8.19 -8.86 17.21
N SER A 225 7.79 -7.77 17.83
CA SER A 225 6.54 -7.67 18.57
C SER A 225 6.15 -6.20 18.76
N LYS A 226 5.01 -5.94 19.40
CA LYS A 226 4.64 -4.58 19.79
C LYS A 226 5.66 -3.89 20.73
N ALA A 227 6.43 -4.67 21.49
CA ALA A 227 7.49 -4.17 22.37
C ALA A 227 8.86 -4.06 21.66
N SER A 228 9.01 -4.69 20.50
CA SER A 228 10.19 -4.62 19.62
C SER A 228 9.70 -4.50 18.17
N PRO A 229 9.20 -3.30 17.79
CA PRO A 229 8.38 -3.15 16.59
C PRO A 229 9.16 -3.10 15.28
N ASN A 230 10.48 -2.92 15.33
CA ASN A 230 11.32 -2.77 14.14
C ASN A 230 11.60 -4.14 13.51
N ALA A 231 10.70 -4.58 12.63
CA ALA A 231 10.81 -5.82 11.90
C ALA A 231 11.62 -5.65 10.61
N HIS A 232 12.19 -6.75 10.14
CA HIS A 232 12.79 -6.79 8.80
C HIS A 232 12.67 -8.17 8.16
N PHE A 233 12.57 -8.17 6.84
CA PHE A 233 12.36 -9.35 6.02
C PHE A 233 13.38 -9.39 4.88
N ASP A 234 13.96 -10.57 4.67
CA ASP A 234 14.99 -10.78 3.65
C ASP A 234 14.35 -11.03 2.28
N PHE A 235 14.63 -10.18 1.30
CA PHE A 235 14.20 -10.28 -0.09
C PHE A 235 15.37 -10.51 -1.06
N THR A 236 16.55 -10.91 -0.56
CA THR A 236 17.78 -11.06 -1.35
C THR A 236 17.57 -11.92 -2.59
N ALA A 237 16.93 -13.09 -2.43
CA ALA A 237 16.67 -14.00 -3.55
C ALA A 237 15.75 -13.38 -4.62
N HIS A 238 14.73 -12.62 -4.21
CA HIS A 238 13.81 -11.98 -5.14
C HIS A 238 14.48 -10.83 -5.90
N VAL A 239 15.21 -9.96 -5.19
CA VAL A 239 15.95 -8.86 -5.83
C VAL A 239 17.05 -9.39 -6.76
N THR A 240 17.70 -10.51 -6.40
CA THR A 240 18.64 -11.21 -7.29
C THR A 240 17.95 -11.68 -8.57
N ALA A 241 16.78 -12.31 -8.46
CA ALA A 241 16.03 -12.78 -9.61
C ALA A 241 15.58 -11.61 -10.52
N LEU A 242 15.13 -10.50 -9.93
CA LEU A 242 14.77 -9.29 -10.68
C LEU A 242 15.97 -8.72 -11.46
N GLN A 243 17.16 -8.66 -10.85
CA GLN A 243 18.37 -8.20 -11.54
C GLN A 243 18.84 -9.16 -12.64
N ALA A 244 18.64 -10.47 -12.47
CA ALA A 244 19.02 -11.47 -13.47
C ALA A 244 18.05 -11.52 -14.67
N ALA A 245 16.84 -10.98 -14.52
CA ALA A 245 15.83 -10.93 -15.57
C ALA A 245 15.92 -9.67 -16.46
N ARG A 246 16.77 -8.72 -16.08
CA ARG A 246 17.09 -7.50 -16.83
C ARG A 246 18.05 -7.80 -17.98
#